data_AF-A0A061IFJ2-F1
#
_entry.id   AF-A0A061IFJ2-F1
#
_cell.length_a   1.000
_cell.length_b   1.000
_cell.length_c   1.000
_cell.angle_alpha   90.00
_cell.angle_beta   90.00
_cell.angle_gamma   90.00
#
_symmetry.space_group_name_H-M   'P 1'
#
loop_
_entity.id
_entity.type
_entity.pdbx_description
1 polymer ?
#
loop_
_entity_poly.entity_id
_entity_poly.type
_entity_poly.pdbx_seq_one_letter_code
_entity_poly.pdbx_strand_id
1 'polypeptide(L)'
;MHKILFFSYISFQILTSPMLLVIFTSFRNVYQVKDTFWYKFLQREPGGELRWEGNGPHHDRCCTYNENNLVDGVYCLPVGHWIEATGHTNEMKHTTDFYFNIAGHQAMHYSRVKSADSLTGNGAENNGNEEK
;
A
#
# COMPACT_ATOMS: atom_id res chain seq x y z
N MET A 1 21.46 -9.39 16.88
CA MET A 1 20.41 -8.75 16.06
C MET A 1 20.03 -9.71 14.94
N HIS A 2 18.89 -10.37 15.04
CA HIS A 2 18.43 -11.34 14.03
C HIS A 2 17.69 -10.57 12.92
N LYS A 3 18.32 -10.43 11.75
CA LYS A 3 17.67 -9.89 10.55
C LYS A 3 16.87 -11.02 9.91
N ILE A 4 15.55 -10.99 10.06
CA ILE A 4 14.66 -11.96 9.41
C ILE A 4 14.37 -11.42 8.00
N LEU A 5 14.85 -12.13 6.98
CA LEU A 5 14.44 -11.89 5.60
C LEU A 5 13.02 -12.44 5.41
N PHE A 6 12.04 -11.56 5.18
CA PHE A 6 10.69 -11.98 4.80
C PHE A 6 10.54 -11.89 3.28
N PHE A 7 10.24 -13.03 2.65
CA PHE A 7 9.76 -13.07 1.27
C PHE A 7 8.27 -12.66 1.27
N SER A 8 8.00 -11.39 1.05
CA SER A 8 6.65 -10.93 0.72
C SER A 8 6.39 -11.19 -0.77
N TYR A 9 5.20 -11.71 -1.08
CA TYR A 9 4.73 -11.79 -2.47
C TYR A 9 4.34 -10.36 -2.87
N ILE A 10 5.24 -9.66 -3.55
CA ILE A 10 5.02 -8.29 -4.02
C ILE A 10 4.17 -8.36 -5.29
N SER A 11 2.89 -8.03 -5.19
CA SER A 11 2.08 -7.73 -6.38
C SER A 11 2.48 -6.35 -6.90
N PHE A 12 3.26 -6.32 -7.99
CA PHE A 12 3.64 -5.10 -8.69
C PHE A 12 2.45 -4.56 -9.50
N GLN A 13 1.72 -3.58 -8.98
CA GLN A 13 0.85 -2.76 -9.81
C GLN A 13 1.68 -1.56 -10.30
N ILE A 14 2.28 -1.68 -11.49
CA ILE A 14 2.98 -0.57 -12.15
C ILE A 14 1.90 0.40 -12.65
N LEU A 15 1.62 1.45 -11.88
CA LEU A 15 1.07 2.68 -12.45
C LEU A 15 2.22 3.36 -13.20
N THR A 16 1.97 3.80 -14.43
CA THR A 16 2.94 4.31 -15.41
C THR A 16 3.55 5.67 -15.05
N SER A 17 3.95 5.87 -13.80
CA SER A 17 4.76 6.99 -13.32
C SER A 17 5.93 6.41 -12.53
N PRO A 18 7.19 6.72 -12.87
CA PRO A 18 8.38 6.14 -12.22
C PRO A 18 8.57 6.56 -10.75
N MET A 19 7.63 7.28 -10.14
CA MET A 19 7.79 7.89 -8.82
C MET A 19 7.00 7.26 -7.67
N LEU A 20 6.17 6.23 -7.90
CA LEU A 20 5.38 5.66 -6.80
C LEU A 20 5.36 4.13 -6.82
N LEU A 21 6.36 3.52 -6.18
CA LEU A 21 6.32 2.09 -5.85
C LEU A 21 5.58 1.90 -4.52
N VAL A 22 4.34 1.44 -4.59
CA VAL A 22 3.54 1.06 -3.41
C VAL A 22 3.80 -0.40 -3.09
N ILE A 23 4.55 -0.69 -2.02
CA ILE A 23 4.84 -2.05 -1.57
C ILE A 23 3.81 -2.44 -0.52
N PHE A 24 3.00 -3.47 -0.79
CA PHE A 24 2.15 -4.09 0.22
C PHE A 24 2.95 -5.17 0.95
N THR A 25 3.29 -4.94 2.22
CA THR A 25 3.82 -5.98 3.10
C THR A 25 2.65 -6.67 3.80
N SER A 26 2.33 -7.88 3.34
CA SER A 26 1.30 -8.73 3.93
C SER A 26 1.94 -9.88 4.71
N PHE A 27 1.50 -10.10 5.95
CA PHE A 27 1.88 -11.27 6.74
C PHE A 27 0.73 -12.29 6.74
N ARG A 28 0.99 -13.48 6.19
CA ARG A 28 0.03 -14.60 6.22
C ARG A 28 -0.07 -15.30 7.58
N ASN A 29 0.83 -15.02 8.53
CA ASN A 29 0.83 -15.71 9.82
C ASN A 29 0.66 -14.71 10.97
N VAL A 30 -0.57 -14.58 11.46
CA VAL A 30 -0.96 -13.61 12.51
C VAL A 30 -0.26 -13.91 13.85
N TYR A 31 0.09 -15.17 14.13
CA TYR A 31 0.70 -15.55 15.40
C TYR A 31 2.11 -14.99 15.60
N GLN A 32 2.83 -14.66 14.53
CA GLN A 32 4.15 -14.02 14.61
C GLN A 32 4.10 -12.49 14.69
N VAL A 33 2.94 -11.86 14.49
CA VAL A 33 2.82 -10.39 14.42
C VAL A 33 2.59 -9.75 15.78
N LYS A 34 2.31 -10.54 16.82
CA LYS A 34 2.04 -10.02 18.16
C LYS A 34 3.26 -9.39 18.82
N ASP A 35 4.47 -9.82 18.46
CA ASP A 35 5.70 -9.22 18.94
C ASP A 35 6.06 -7.98 18.12
N THR A 36 6.58 -6.96 18.78
CA THR A 36 7.10 -5.77 18.09
C THR A 36 8.32 -6.15 17.26
N PHE A 37 8.33 -5.74 15.99
CA PHE A 37 9.50 -5.91 15.11
C PHE A 37 9.75 -4.67 14.27
N TRP A 38 10.98 -4.56 13.76
CA TRP A 38 11.43 -3.47 12.90
C TRP A 38 11.70 -3.95 11.49
N TYR A 39 11.40 -3.11 10.51
CA TYR A 39 11.58 -3.44 9.10
C TYR A 39 11.89 -2.20 8.25
N LYS A 40 12.35 -2.44 7.03
CA LYS A 40 12.59 -1.44 6.00
C LYS A 40 12.32 -2.00 4.61
N PHE A 41 11.93 -1.13 3.70
CA PHE A 41 11.90 -1.44 2.27
C PHE A 41 13.31 -1.45 1.67
N LEU A 42 13.47 -2.30 0.65
CA LEU A 42 14.69 -2.47 -0.11
C LEU A 42 14.33 -2.44 -1.60
N GLN A 43 15.06 -1.63 -2.36
CA GLN A 43 14.95 -1.55 -3.81
C GLN A 43 16.17 -2.21 -4.44
N ARG A 44 15.94 -2.96 -5.52
CA ARG A 44 17.00 -3.51 -6.35
C ARG A 44 17.05 -2.76 -7.67
N GLU A 45 18.18 -2.15 -7.97
CA GLU A 45 18.41 -1.44 -9.23
C GLU A 45 18.67 -2.43 -10.38
N PRO A 46 18.49 -2.03 -11.66
CA PRO A 46 18.73 -2.89 -12.81
C PRO A 46 20.13 -3.52 -12.84
N GLY A 47 21.14 -2.84 -12.28
CA GLY A 47 22.51 -3.34 -12.15
C GLY A 47 22.74 -4.34 -11.01
N GLY A 48 21.70 -4.67 -10.23
CA GLY A 48 21.76 -5.60 -9.11
C GLY A 48 22.15 -4.98 -7.77
N GLU A 49 22.49 -3.69 -7.75
CA GLU A 49 22.75 -2.93 -6.52
C GLU A 49 21.50 -2.87 -5.63
N LEU A 50 21.71 -2.94 -4.31
CA LEU A 50 20.66 -2.92 -3.31
C LEU A 50 20.65 -1.58 -2.59
N ARG A 51 19.52 -0.88 -2.64
CA ARG A 51 19.28 0.39 -1.97
C ARG A 51 18.25 0.22 -0.87
N TRP A 52 18.64 0.55 0.37
CA TRP A 52 17.71 0.61 1.50
C TRP A 52 17.00 1.95 1.52
N GLU A 53 15.76 1.96 2.02
CA GLU A 53 15.09 3.21 2.34
C GLU A 53 15.73 3.91 3.55
N GLY A 54 15.63 5.23 3.60
CA GLY A 54 16.15 6.05 4.67
C GLY A 54 17.69 6.04 4.75
N ASN A 55 18.20 6.32 5.94
CA ASN A 55 19.64 6.39 6.21
C ASN A 55 19.89 5.98 7.66
N GLY A 56 20.43 4.78 7.83
CA GLY A 56 20.71 4.21 9.15
C GLY A 56 19.47 3.83 9.97
N PRO A 57 19.65 3.23 11.16
CA PRO A 57 18.58 2.63 11.96
C PRO A 57 17.48 3.60 12.44
N HIS A 58 17.77 4.90 12.46
CA HIS A 58 16.79 5.92 12.86
C HIS A 58 15.53 5.94 11.97
N HIS A 59 15.64 5.46 10.73
CA HIS A 59 14.50 5.36 9.80
C HIS A 59 13.90 3.94 9.74
N ASP A 60 14.22 3.06 10.69
CA ASP A 60 13.57 1.75 10.78
C ASP A 60 12.08 1.92 11.09
N ARG A 61 11.22 1.27 10.31
CA ARG A 61 9.79 1.24 10.58
C ARG A 61 9.52 0.27 11.72
N CYS A 62 8.57 0.62 12.59
CA CYS A 62 8.17 -0.21 13.72
C CYS A 62 6.79 -0.81 13.46
N CYS A 63 6.66 -2.12 13.57
CA CYS A 63 5.37 -2.80 13.65
C CYS A 63 5.06 -3.12 15.11
N THR A 64 4.03 -2.49 15.64
CA THR A 64 3.38 -2.89 16.90
C THR A 64 2.00 -3.43 16.54
N TYR A 65 1.64 -4.57 17.12
CA TYR A 65 0.37 -5.22 16.83
C TYR A 65 -0.82 -4.27 17.10
N ASN A 66 -1.69 -4.13 16.10
CA ASN A 66 -2.95 -3.43 16.20
C ASN A 66 -4.00 -4.25 15.45
N GLU A 67 -5.05 -4.68 16.13
CA GLU A 67 -6.09 -5.53 15.55
C GLU A 67 -6.83 -4.88 14.37
N ASN A 68 -6.85 -3.54 14.29
CA ASN A 68 -7.46 -2.81 13.18
C ASN A 68 -6.74 -3.04 11.84
N ASN A 69 -5.51 -3.56 11.88
CA ASN A 69 -4.74 -3.92 10.68
C ASN A 69 -5.10 -5.31 10.14
N LEU A 70 -6.01 -6.05 10.78
CA LEU A 70 -6.51 -7.31 10.25
C LEU A 70 -7.58 -7.06 9.18
N VAL A 71 -7.31 -7.54 7.96
CA VAL A 71 -8.23 -7.54 6.84
C VAL A 71 -8.40 -8.98 6.38
N ASP A 72 -9.60 -9.54 6.50
CA ASP A 72 -9.93 -10.93 6.14
C ASP A 72 -8.95 -11.98 6.72
N GLY A 73 -8.54 -11.77 7.98
CA GLY A 73 -7.61 -12.65 8.69
C GLY A 73 -6.13 -12.46 8.34
N VAL A 74 -5.80 -11.51 7.46
CA VAL A 74 -4.43 -11.15 7.10
C VAL A 74 -4.03 -9.86 7.82
N TYR A 75 -2.85 -9.84 8.43
CA TYR A 75 -2.33 -8.62 9.05
C TYR A 75 -1.64 -7.75 8.00
N CYS A 76 -2.21 -6.57 7.76
CA CYS A 76 -1.80 -5.61 6.75
C CYS A 76 -1.10 -4.42 7.42
N LEU A 77 0.20 -4.26 7.18
CA LEU A 77 0.88 -3.04 7.61
C LEU A 77 0.31 -1.82 6.85
N PRO A 78 0.29 -0.64 7.49
CA PRO A 78 -0.03 0.59 6.79
C PRO A 78 0.85 0.76 5.56
N VAL A 79 0.24 1.12 4.43
CA VAL A 79 0.97 1.42 3.20
C VAL A 79 1.88 2.62 3.46
N GLY A 80 3.19 2.44 3.26
CA GLY A 80 4.19 3.48 3.48
C GLY A 80 4.74 4.04 2.17
N HIS A 81 4.97 5.35 2.13
CA HIS A 81 5.81 5.98 1.10
C HIS A 81 7.28 5.67 1.36
N TRP A 82 8.06 5.55 0.28
CA TRP A 82 9.51 5.38 0.36
C TRP A 82 10.15 6.52 1.18
N ILE A 83 10.98 6.18 2.15
CA ILE A 83 11.73 7.18 2.93
C ILE A 83 13.02 7.49 2.16
N GLU A 84 13.20 8.75 1.76
CA GLU A 84 14.43 9.18 1.09
C GLU A 84 15.63 9.16 2.04
N ALA A 85 16.85 9.25 1.52
CA ALA A 85 18.07 9.30 2.32
C ALA A 85 18.07 10.41 3.39
N THR A 86 17.29 11.47 3.16
CA THR A 86 17.08 12.59 4.10
C THR A 86 16.20 12.23 5.30
N GLY A 87 15.45 11.13 5.24
CA GLY A 87 14.46 10.74 6.25
C GLY A 87 13.04 11.24 5.98
N HIS A 88 12.82 11.97 4.89
CA HIS A 88 11.50 12.47 4.50
C HIS A 88 10.88 11.64 3.37
N THR A 89 9.56 11.53 3.34
CA THR A 89 8.81 10.87 2.26
C THR A 89 8.49 11.80 1.10
N ASN A 90 8.62 13.12 1.29
CA ASN A 90 8.36 14.16 0.29
C ASN A 90 6.98 14.06 -0.39
N GLU A 91 5.96 13.56 0.33
CA GLU A 91 4.60 13.32 -0.20
C GLU A 91 3.97 14.55 -0.86
N MET A 92 4.13 15.73 -0.23
CA MET A 92 3.63 16.98 -0.79
C MET A 92 4.29 17.31 -2.12
N LYS A 93 5.60 17.08 -2.24
CA LYS A 93 6.34 17.30 -3.49
C LYS A 93 5.84 16.35 -4.58
N HIS A 94 5.74 15.06 -4.30
CA HIS A 94 5.28 14.07 -5.29
C HIS A 94 3.84 14.32 -5.76
N THR A 95 2.95 14.70 -4.83
CA THR A 95 1.56 15.06 -5.15
C THR A 95 1.49 16.31 -6.02
N THR A 96 2.32 17.30 -5.70
CA THR A 96 2.41 18.56 -6.45
C THR A 96 2.96 18.31 -7.85
N ASP A 97 4.03 17.53 -7.98
CA ASP A 97 4.63 17.15 -9.26
C ASP A 97 3.61 16.39 -10.14
N PHE A 98 2.85 15.45 -9.55
CA PHE A 98 1.78 14.73 -10.24
C PHE A 98 0.69 15.67 -10.76
N TYR A 99 0.19 16.59 -9.91
CA TYR A 99 -0.84 17.54 -10.30
C TYR A 99 -0.37 18.48 -11.42
N PHE A 100 0.83 19.07 -11.27
CA PHE A 100 1.37 19.98 -12.28
C PHE A 100 1.61 19.30 -13.62
N ASN A 101 2.00 18.02 -13.62
CA ASN A 101 2.14 17.27 -14.86
C ASN A 101 0.81 17.17 -15.62
N ILE A 102 -0.30 16.91 -14.92
CA ILE A 102 -1.63 16.82 -15.56
C ILE A 102 -2.07 18.20 -16.07
N ALA A 103 -1.96 19.23 -15.22
CA ALA A 103 -2.37 20.58 -15.54
C ALA A 103 -1.57 21.17 -16.72
N GLY A 104 -0.25 20.93 -16.76
CA GLY A 104 0.64 21.41 -17.82
C GLY A 104 0.33 20.82 -19.21
N HIS A 105 -0.30 19.64 -19.26
CA HIS A 105 -0.75 19.01 -20.50
C HIS A 105 -2.23 19.27 -20.81
N GLN A 106 -2.92 20.08 -20.01
CA GLN A 106 -4.39 20.27 -20.10
C GLN A 106 -5.14 18.92 -20.15
N ALA A 107 -4.62 17.91 -19.44
CA ALA A 107 -5.11 16.55 -19.49
C ALA A 107 -6.04 16.23 -18.32
N MET A 108 -6.69 15.06 -18.37
CA MET A 108 -7.41 14.47 -17.25
C MET A 108 -6.84 13.09 -16.97
N HIS A 109 -6.51 12.81 -15.70
CA HIS A 109 -6.06 11.49 -15.24
C HIS A 109 -7.14 10.87 -14.35
N TYR A 110 -7.61 9.67 -14.70
CA TYR A 110 -8.64 8.95 -13.94
C TYR A 110 -8.32 7.46 -13.83
N SER A 111 -8.78 6.84 -12.74
CA SER A 111 -8.65 5.40 -12.49
C SER A 111 -10.02 4.83 -12.15
N ARG A 112 -10.40 3.71 -12.77
CA ARG A 112 -11.64 3.00 -12.43
C ARG A 112 -11.44 2.21 -11.15
N VAL A 113 -12.18 2.56 -10.09
CA VAL A 113 -12.08 1.87 -8.78
C VAL A 113 -13.03 0.66 -8.70
N LYS A 114 -14.26 0.79 -9.21
CA LYS A 114 -15.24 -0.30 -9.30
C LYS A 114 -16.00 -0.22 -10.62
N SER A 115 -16.53 -1.34 -11.08
CA SER A 115 -17.49 -1.38 -12.19
C SER A 115 -18.89 -1.01 -11.68
N ALA A 116 -19.68 -0.32 -12.50
CA ALA A 116 -21.06 0.04 -12.18
C ALA A 116 -21.93 -1.19 -11.87
N ASP A 117 -21.62 -2.34 -12.47
CA ASP A 117 -22.36 -3.60 -12.31
C ASP A 117 -22.23 -4.21 -10.90
N SER A 118 -21.24 -3.78 -10.11
CA SER A 118 -20.98 -4.31 -8.76
C SER A 118 -21.94 -3.82 -7.67
N LEU A 119 -22.92 -2.96 -8.01
CA LEU A 119 -23.94 -2.44 -7.09
C LEU A 119 -25.30 -3.17 -7.16
N THR A 120 -25.44 -4.21 -8.00
CA THR A 120 -26.68 -5.00 -8.09
C THR A 120 -26.60 -6.26 -7.23
N GLY A 121 -26.69 -6.09 -5.91
CA GLY A 121 -26.78 -7.18 -4.94
C GLY A 121 -28.06 -7.11 -4.13
N ASN A 122 -29.08 -7.85 -4.57
CA ASN A 122 -30.25 -8.40 -3.86
C ASN A 122 -30.79 -7.69 -2.60
N GLY A 123 -31.98 -7.07 -2.75
CA GLY A 123 -32.79 -6.60 -1.64
C GLY A 123 -34.14 -6.03 -2.10
N ALA A 124 -34.90 -6.77 -2.90
CA ALA A 124 -36.31 -6.47 -3.16
C ALA A 124 -37.15 -7.69 -2.77
N GLU A 125 -37.40 -7.88 -1.48
CA GLU A 125 -38.51 -8.69 -1.01
C GLU A 125 -39.81 -7.96 -1.40
N ASN A 126 -40.43 -8.40 -2.49
CA ASN A 126 -41.80 -8.02 -2.83
C ASN A 126 -42.75 -8.75 -1.87
N ASN A 127 -43.09 -8.13 -0.74
CA ASN A 127 -44.27 -8.52 0.03
C ASN A 127 -45.52 -7.97 -0.67
N GLY A 128 -46.00 -8.73 -1.66
CA GLY A 128 -47.36 -8.57 -2.17
C GLY A 128 -48.36 -9.15 -1.17
N ASN A 129 -48.95 -8.30 -0.34
CA ASN A 129 -50.21 -8.63 0.32
C ASN A 129 -51.32 -8.53 -0.74
N GLU A 130 -51.72 -9.67 -1.30
CA GLU A 130 -53.09 -9.85 -1.76
C GLU A 130 -53.97 -9.98 -0.53
N GLU A 131 -54.83 -9.00 -0.28
CA GLU A 131 -56.03 -9.20 0.54
C GLU A 131 -57.24 -8.72 -0.26
N LYS A 132 -58.22 -9.63 -0.35
CA LYS A 132 -59.50 -9.52 -1.05
C LYS A 132 -60.45 -8.52 -0.41
#